data_AF-A0A3B8Q499-F1
#
_entry.id   AF-A0A3B8Q499-F1
#
_cell.length_a   1.000
_cell.length_b   1.000
_cell.length_c   1.000
_cell.angle_alpha   90.00
_cell.angle_beta   90.00
_cell.angle_gamma   90.00
#
_symmetry.space_group_name_H-M   'P 1'
#
loop_
_entity.id
_entity.type
_entity.pdbx_description
1 polymer ?
#
loop_
_entity_poly.entity_id
_entity_poly.type
_entity_poly.pdbx_seq_one_letter_code
_entity_poly.pdbx_strand_id
1 'polypeptide(L)'
;MLGALSVPWPLAMQQIWGDRFTQIMGEELAARDFGSWHGKSPLSALGGALGLIAPWTPMVVVAIWQHLRQPKHERISANAWLITTFFISALPFFFMTTFERYMLAVVPVQAVLAAQWLAPGGRAQQLTLAFAAVVFGFLAFAVGLFALWFRLGVLGPLITWALAVVVLVAPWRNVNPVGVVALSGVLLCLCFGVLYPRLGLNYLPPGIETVIGSRAVSNFDRMQPAMLSARLGRSVPHFDAARIVAGQPTVVFVDESVQPEFEKQLQNAGLKGREITRFKTFYSRKVWIRFPRANATAADWQIALKNRSLEGLRTEIIGFEVTRPSS
;
A
#
# COMPACT_ATOMS: atom_id res chain seq x y z
N MET A 1 11.46 -3.27 -32.43
CA MET A 1 11.60 -4.28 -31.36
C MET A 1 10.54 -4.11 -30.27
N LEU A 2 10.38 -2.93 -29.65
CA LEU A 2 9.31 -2.69 -28.67
C LEU A 2 7.90 -2.95 -29.22
N GLY A 3 7.58 -2.45 -30.43
CA GLY A 3 6.28 -2.71 -31.06
C GLY A 3 6.02 -4.20 -31.35
N ALA A 4 7.06 -4.97 -31.69
CA ALA A 4 6.93 -6.41 -31.91
C ALA A 4 6.63 -7.17 -30.60
N LEU A 5 6.96 -6.60 -29.44
CA LEU A 5 6.68 -7.17 -28.12
C LEU A 5 5.36 -6.67 -27.53
N SER A 6 4.99 -5.41 -27.78
CA SER A 6 3.84 -4.77 -27.13
C SER A 6 2.53 -4.85 -27.92
N VAL A 7 2.58 -5.05 -29.24
CA VAL A 7 1.40 -5.03 -30.14
C VAL A 7 0.67 -6.37 -30.26
N PRO A 8 1.32 -7.56 -30.21
CA PRO A 8 0.63 -8.83 -30.44
C PRO A 8 -0.52 -9.12 -29.45
N TRP A 9 -0.34 -8.83 -28.16
CA TRP A 9 -1.35 -9.13 -27.14
C TRP A 9 -2.60 -8.24 -27.26
N PRO A 10 -2.49 -6.89 -27.37
CA PRO A 10 -3.65 -6.04 -27.60
C PRO A 10 -4.45 -6.42 -28.85
N LEU A 11 -3.76 -6.75 -29.95
CA LEU A 11 -4.42 -7.20 -31.19
C LEU A 11 -5.16 -8.51 -31.00
N ALA A 12 -4.55 -9.48 -30.30
CA ALA A 12 -5.20 -10.75 -30.00
C ALA A 12 -6.42 -10.55 -29.08
N MET A 13 -6.33 -9.70 -28.07
CA MET A 13 -7.47 -9.42 -27.17
C MET A 13 -8.60 -8.69 -27.88
N GLN A 14 -8.29 -7.77 -28.80
CA GLN A 14 -9.29 -7.10 -29.63
C GLN A 14 -10.00 -8.08 -30.56
N GLN A 15 -9.30 -9.09 -31.10
CA GLN A 15 -9.91 -10.11 -31.95
C GLN A 15 -10.80 -11.09 -31.17
N ILE A 16 -10.39 -11.50 -29.97
CA ILE A 16 -11.11 -12.53 -29.19
C ILE A 16 -12.25 -11.90 -28.36
N TRP A 17 -12.08 -10.67 -27.86
CA TRP A 17 -12.96 -10.03 -26.87
C TRP A 17 -13.27 -8.57 -27.21
N GLY A 18 -13.42 -8.23 -28.50
CA GLY A 18 -13.50 -6.84 -29.00
C GLY A 18 -14.34 -5.87 -28.17
N ASP A 19 -15.64 -6.14 -28.00
CA ASP A 19 -16.55 -5.25 -27.27
C ASP A 19 -16.13 -5.05 -25.80
N ARG A 20 -15.76 -6.14 -25.14
CA ARG A 20 -15.37 -6.15 -23.73
C ARG A 20 -14.01 -5.48 -23.51
N PHE A 21 -13.07 -5.69 -24.43
CA PHE A 21 -11.74 -5.08 -24.38
C PHE A 21 -11.83 -3.56 -24.54
N THR A 22 -12.59 -3.09 -25.53
CA THR A 22 -12.81 -1.65 -25.75
C THR A 22 -13.53 -1.01 -24.57
N GLN A 23 -14.54 -1.68 -24.00
CA GLN A 23 -15.23 -1.21 -22.81
C GLN A 23 -14.27 -1.07 -21.62
N ILE A 24 -13.51 -2.12 -21.30
CA ILE A 24 -12.54 -2.08 -20.19
C ILE A 24 -11.49 -0.98 -20.41
N MET A 25 -10.94 -0.86 -21.61
CA MET A 25 -9.97 0.18 -21.93
C MET A 25 -10.57 1.59 -21.78
N GLY A 26 -11.83 1.78 -22.19
CA GLY A 26 -12.57 3.02 -22.01
C GLY A 26 -12.82 3.34 -20.54
N GLU A 27 -13.29 2.37 -19.76
CA GLU A 27 -13.50 2.49 -18.31
C GLU A 27 -12.19 2.81 -17.58
N GLU A 28 -11.09 2.16 -17.94
CA GLU A 28 -9.76 2.36 -17.37
C GLU A 28 -9.14 3.73 -17.72
N LEU A 29 -9.43 4.26 -18.92
CA LEU A 29 -9.03 5.62 -19.31
C LEU A 29 -9.87 6.68 -18.61
N ALA A 30 -11.18 6.49 -18.55
CA ALA A 30 -12.12 7.39 -17.88
C ALA A 30 -11.88 7.43 -16.36
N ALA A 31 -11.63 6.28 -15.72
CA ALA A 31 -11.35 6.19 -14.29
C ALA A 31 -10.06 6.91 -13.87
N ARG A 32 -9.12 7.12 -14.80
CA ARG A 32 -7.87 7.86 -14.58
C ARG A 32 -7.99 9.37 -14.84
N ASP A 33 -9.13 9.80 -15.38
CA ASP A 33 -9.44 11.18 -15.77
C ASP A 33 -8.30 11.81 -16.59
N PHE A 34 -7.88 11.11 -17.64
CA PHE A 34 -6.82 11.59 -18.53
C PHE A 34 -7.28 12.84 -19.29
N GLY A 35 -6.48 13.90 -19.24
CA GLY A 35 -6.65 15.10 -20.08
C GLY A 35 -7.33 16.29 -19.40
N SER A 36 -7.77 16.14 -18.15
CA SER A 36 -8.25 17.27 -17.34
C SER A 36 -7.08 17.92 -16.57
N TRP A 37 -6.91 19.24 -16.75
CA TRP A 37 -5.92 19.99 -15.97
C TRP A 37 -6.39 20.13 -14.52
N HIS A 38 -5.81 19.34 -13.65
CA HIS A 38 -6.11 19.40 -12.22
C HIS A 38 -5.30 20.54 -11.58
N GLY A 39 -5.80 21.77 -11.50
CA GLY A 39 -5.05 22.97 -11.06
C GLY A 39 -4.27 22.96 -9.72
N LYS A 40 -4.30 21.86 -8.95
CA LYS A 40 -3.44 21.58 -7.77
C LYS A 40 -2.21 20.69 -8.07
N SER A 41 -2.01 20.37 -9.36
CA SER A 41 -1.24 19.25 -9.91
C SER A 41 0.28 19.30 -9.79
N PRO A 42 1.00 20.38 -10.14
CA PRO A 42 2.44 20.26 -10.38
C PRO A 42 3.25 20.11 -9.09
N LEU A 43 2.91 20.89 -8.06
CA LEU A 43 3.55 20.79 -6.75
C LEU A 43 3.15 19.51 -6.02
N SER A 44 1.92 19.04 -6.21
CA SER A 44 1.47 17.77 -5.64
C SER A 44 2.17 16.58 -6.31
N ALA A 45 2.30 16.60 -7.64
CA ALA A 45 2.99 15.56 -8.39
C ALA A 45 4.50 15.57 -8.13
N LEU A 46 5.15 16.74 -8.13
CA LEU A 46 6.55 16.86 -7.76
C LEU A 46 6.78 16.49 -6.29
N GLY A 47 5.88 16.91 -5.39
CA GLY A 47 5.89 16.51 -3.98
C GLY A 47 5.75 15.01 -3.79
N GLY A 48 4.84 14.37 -4.55
CA GLY A 48 4.69 12.92 -4.60
C GLY A 48 5.96 12.24 -5.12
N ALA A 49 6.49 12.70 -6.27
CA ALA A 49 7.72 12.18 -6.87
C ALA A 49 8.90 12.23 -5.89
N LEU A 50 9.11 13.39 -5.27
CA LEU A 50 10.20 13.63 -4.34
C LEU A 50 9.97 12.91 -2.99
N GLY A 51 8.71 12.72 -2.60
CA GLY A 51 8.31 11.96 -1.42
C GLY A 51 8.61 10.46 -1.52
N LEU A 52 8.62 9.90 -2.73
CA LEU A 52 8.90 8.47 -2.94
C LEU A 52 10.30 8.03 -2.46
N ILE A 53 11.27 8.93 -2.49
CA ILE A 53 12.64 8.66 -2.03
C ILE A 53 12.94 9.28 -0.66
N ALA A 54 11.93 9.79 0.06
CA ALA A 54 12.13 10.28 1.41
C ALA A 54 12.71 9.17 2.31
N PRO A 55 13.68 9.48 3.20
CA PRO A 55 14.22 10.79 3.56
C PRO A 55 15.41 11.27 2.72
N TRP A 56 15.75 10.58 1.62
CA TRP A 56 16.90 10.91 0.76
C TRP A 56 16.63 12.07 -0.22
N THR A 57 15.41 12.59 -0.23
CA THR A 57 14.97 13.72 -1.07
C THR A 57 15.94 14.91 -1.11
N PRO A 58 16.54 15.37 0.02
CA PRO A 58 17.47 16.50 -0.02
C PRO A 58 18.69 16.24 -0.92
N MET A 59 19.18 14.99 -0.99
CA MET A 59 20.32 14.61 -1.82
C MET A 59 20.00 14.81 -3.31
N VAL A 60 18.80 14.40 -3.73
CA VAL A 60 18.33 14.55 -5.11
C VAL A 60 18.17 16.03 -5.47
N VAL A 61 17.55 16.81 -4.59
CA VAL A 61 17.33 18.24 -4.82
C VAL A 61 18.66 18.98 -4.96
N VAL A 62 19.62 18.71 -4.07
CA VAL A 62 20.95 19.33 -4.14
C VAL A 62 21.71 18.87 -5.39
N ALA A 63 21.62 17.59 -5.77
CA ALA A 63 22.24 17.09 -7.01
C ALA A 63 21.73 17.83 -8.25
N ILE A 64 20.41 18.00 -8.36
CA ILE A 64 19.78 18.76 -9.46
C ILE A 64 20.25 20.22 -9.43
N TRP A 65 20.21 20.85 -8.26
CA TRP A 65 20.59 22.26 -8.10
C TRP A 65 22.05 22.52 -8.47
N GLN A 66 22.97 21.67 -7.99
CA GLN A 66 24.39 21.76 -8.31
C GLN A 66 24.64 21.59 -9.81
N HIS A 67 24.00 20.60 -10.44
CA HIS A 67 24.10 20.39 -11.88
C HIS A 67 23.61 21.60 -12.69
N LEU A 68 22.51 22.23 -12.27
CA LEU A 68 21.96 23.42 -12.93
C LEU A 68 22.85 24.66 -12.76
N ARG A 69 23.58 24.76 -11.64
CA ARG A 69 24.52 25.86 -11.37
C ARG A 69 25.89 25.68 -12.01
N GLN A 70 26.29 24.46 -12.35
CA GLN A 70 27.56 24.19 -13.00
C GLN A 70 27.63 24.82 -14.40
N PRO A 71 28.78 25.38 -14.81
CA PRO A 71 29.04 25.79 -16.19
C PRO A 71 28.81 24.62 -17.16
N LYS A 72 28.29 24.88 -18.36
CA LYS A 72 27.93 23.82 -19.34
C LYS A 72 29.07 22.84 -19.64
N HIS A 73 30.32 23.30 -19.60
CA HIS A 73 31.51 22.47 -19.89
C HIS A 73 31.87 21.50 -18.76
N GLU A 74 31.41 21.74 -17.54
CA GLU A 74 31.65 20.86 -16.37
C GLU A 74 30.48 19.87 -16.13
N ARG A 75 29.39 20.01 -16.89
CA ARG A 75 28.18 19.20 -16.70
C ARG A 75 28.38 17.78 -17.20
N ILE A 76 28.17 16.82 -16.31
CA ILE A 76 28.11 15.41 -16.66
C ILE A 76 26.84 15.13 -17.48
N SER A 77 26.99 14.69 -18.73
CA SER A 77 25.87 14.39 -19.65
C SER A 77 24.89 13.35 -19.07
N ALA A 78 25.41 12.34 -18.36
CA ALA A 78 24.57 11.35 -17.68
C ALA A 78 23.61 11.98 -16.66
N ASN A 79 24.05 13.01 -15.92
CA ASN A 79 23.20 13.70 -14.94
C ASN A 79 22.12 14.51 -15.65
N ALA A 80 22.43 15.15 -16.77
CA ALA A 80 21.43 15.81 -17.59
C ALA A 80 20.36 14.82 -18.08
N TRP A 81 20.77 13.64 -18.56
CA TRP A 81 19.85 12.59 -18.98
C TRP A 81 18.95 12.10 -17.83
N LEU A 82 19.52 11.86 -16.64
CA LEU A 82 18.76 11.45 -15.45
C LEU A 82 17.75 12.52 -15.04
N ILE A 83 18.17 13.79 -14.98
CA ILE A 83 17.30 14.91 -14.60
C ILE A 83 16.15 15.08 -15.61
N THR A 84 16.47 15.03 -16.90
CA THR A 84 15.46 15.08 -17.97
C THR A 84 14.50 13.90 -17.88
N THR A 85 15.01 12.69 -17.65
CA THR A 85 14.18 11.48 -17.49
C THR A 85 13.24 11.59 -16.30
N PHE A 86 13.71 12.13 -15.16
CA PHE A 86 12.88 12.39 -13.99
C PHE A 86 11.71 13.32 -14.31
N PHE A 87 11.97 14.48 -14.94
CA PHE A 87 10.92 15.45 -15.26
C PHE A 87 9.95 14.94 -16.34
N ILE A 88 10.46 14.27 -17.39
CA ILE A 88 9.61 13.67 -18.43
C ILE A 88 8.71 12.59 -17.82
N SER A 89 9.23 11.76 -16.91
CA SER A 89 8.46 10.72 -16.25
C SER A 89 7.42 11.28 -15.27
N ALA A 90 7.71 12.43 -14.66
CA ALA A 90 6.76 13.11 -13.78
C ALA A 90 5.65 13.87 -14.54
N LEU A 91 5.90 14.27 -15.79
CA LEU A 91 5.01 15.13 -16.57
C LEU A 91 3.59 14.56 -16.79
N PRO A 92 3.37 13.27 -17.13
CA PRO A 92 2.02 12.74 -17.33
C PRO A 92 1.15 12.89 -16.07
N PHE A 93 1.77 12.80 -14.89
CA PHE A 93 1.08 12.95 -13.60
C PHE A 93 0.61 14.37 -13.31
N PHE A 94 0.96 15.33 -14.17
CA PHE A 94 0.35 16.66 -14.09
C PHE A 94 -1.07 16.69 -14.66
N PHE A 95 -1.46 15.68 -15.44
CA PHE A 95 -2.68 15.64 -16.25
C PHE A 95 -3.57 14.41 -15.98
N MET A 96 -3.35 13.72 -14.85
CA MET A 96 -4.15 12.55 -14.45
C MET A 96 -4.35 12.52 -12.93
N THR A 97 -5.42 11.88 -12.48
CA THR A 97 -5.64 11.64 -11.05
C THR A 97 -4.66 10.57 -10.56
N THR A 98 -3.67 10.98 -9.77
CA THR A 98 -2.47 10.18 -9.50
C THR A 98 -2.66 9.09 -8.45
N PHE A 99 -2.20 7.88 -8.76
CA PHE A 99 -1.75 6.92 -7.75
C PHE A 99 -0.22 7.02 -7.65
N GLU A 100 0.31 7.36 -6.47
CA GLU A 100 1.75 7.49 -6.19
C GLU A 100 2.58 6.29 -6.67
N ARG A 101 1.96 5.10 -6.73
CA ARG A 101 2.60 3.86 -7.18
C ARG A 101 3.08 3.90 -8.62
N TYR A 102 2.42 4.64 -9.51
CA TYR A 102 2.86 4.76 -10.90
C TYR A 102 4.16 5.58 -11.03
N MET A 103 4.45 6.43 -10.04
CA MET A 103 5.66 7.23 -9.99
C MET A 103 6.87 6.43 -9.49
N LEU A 104 6.71 5.18 -9.05
CA LEU A 104 7.82 4.32 -8.61
C LEU A 104 8.90 4.14 -9.69
N ALA A 105 8.55 4.31 -10.96
CA ALA A 105 9.50 4.30 -12.08
C ALA A 105 10.57 5.40 -11.99
N VAL A 106 10.33 6.49 -11.25
CA VAL A 106 11.32 7.57 -11.06
C VAL A 106 12.34 7.28 -9.97
N VAL A 107 12.07 6.32 -9.07
CA VAL A 107 12.91 6.02 -7.90
C VAL A 107 14.33 5.60 -8.30
N PRO A 108 14.57 4.75 -9.32
CA PRO A 108 15.93 4.40 -9.73
C PRO A 108 16.75 5.62 -10.18
N VAL A 109 16.14 6.54 -10.94
CA VAL A 109 16.79 7.77 -11.41
C VAL A 109 17.18 8.65 -10.21
N GLN A 110 16.26 8.81 -9.26
CA GLN A 110 16.51 9.56 -8.02
C GLN A 110 17.61 8.92 -7.17
N ALA A 111 17.64 7.58 -7.07
CA ALA A 111 18.66 6.86 -6.31
C ALA A 111 20.06 7.06 -6.90
N VAL A 112 20.20 7.03 -8.24
CA VAL A 112 21.49 7.29 -8.91
C VAL A 112 21.93 8.73 -8.67
N LEU A 113 21.04 9.72 -8.81
CA LEU A 113 21.37 11.13 -8.54
C LEU A 113 21.80 11.35 -7.08
N ALA A 114 21.10 10.73 -6.12
CA ALA A 114 21.47 10.79 -4.71
C ALA A 114 22.85 10.14 -4.45
N ALA A 115 23.11 8.98 -5.04
CA ALA A 115 24.38 8.27 -4.91
C ALA A 115 25.56 9.09 -5.47
N GLN A 116 25.39 9.72 -6.63
CA GLN A 116 26.41 10.59 -7.22
C GLN A 116 26.73 11.80 -6.33
N TRP A 117 25.74 12.40 -5.70
CA TRP A 117 25.95 13.52 -4.78
C TRP A 117 26.65 13.11 -3.47
N LEU A 118 26.40 11.88 -3.01
CA LEU A 118 27.07 11.31 -1.85
C LEU A 118 28.52 10.91 -2.10
N ALA A 119 28.88 10.57 -3.34
CA ALA A 119 30.17 9.97 -3.68
C ALA A 119 31.41 10.82 -3.30
N PRO A 120 31.43 12.15 -3.48
CA PRO A 120 32.58 12.97 -3.08
C PRO A 120 32.87 12.95 -1.58
N GLY A 121 31.89 12.55 -0.75
CA GLY A 121 31.97 12.66 0.70
C GLY A 121 32.03 14.12 1.18
N GLY A 122 32.11 14.28 2.50
CA GLY A 122 32.15 15.60 3.14
C GLY A 122 31.10 15.78 4.23
N ARG A 123 31.18 16.92 4.92
CA ARG A 123 30.34 17.21 6.09
C ARG A 123 28.86 17.31 5.73
N ALA A 124 28.52 17.90 4.58
CA ALA A 124 27.12 18.04 4.15
C ALA A 124 26.48 16.68 3.80
N GLN A 125 27.23 15.81 3.11
CA GLN A 125 26.82 14.45 2.76
C GLN A 125 26.61 13.61 4.03
N GLN A 126 27.55 13.69 4.97
CA GLN A 126 27.47 13.01 6.26
C GLN A 126 26.26 13.47 7.08
N LEU A 127 26.00 14.78 7.16
CA LEU A 127 24.83 15.32 7.86
C LEU A 127 23.51 14.86 7.21
N THR A 128 23.47 14.78 5.88
CA THR A 128 22.26 14.32 5.16
C THR A 128 22.03 12.82 5.37
N LEU A 129 23.09 12.00 5.40
CA LEU A 129 23.03 10.60 5.80
C LEU A 129 22.57 10.43 7.25
N ALA A 130 23.10 11.25 8.17
CA ALA A 130 22.70 11.25 9.57
C ALA A 130 21.22 11.65 9.73
N PHE A 131 20.75 12.66 9.01
CA PHE A 131 19.33 13.04 9.00
C PHE A 131 18.44 11.87 8.57
N ALA A 132 18.76 11.20 7.47
CA ALA A 132 17.99 10.04 7.02
C ALA A 132 18.03 8.88 8.02
N ALA A 133 19.19 8.60 8.61
CA ALA A 133 19.34 7.62 9.68
C ALA A 133 18.48 7.97 10.90
N VAL A 134 18.38 9.26 11.26
CA VAL A 134 17.50 9.75 12.33
C VAL A 134 16.03 9.53 12.00
N VAL A 135 15.61 9.84 10.77
CA VAL A 135 14.22 9.61 10.34
C VAL A 135 13.85 8.12 10.42
N PHE A 136 14.68 7.24 9.88
CA PHE A 136 14.43 5.80 9.94
C PHE A 136 14.55 5.23 11.35
N GLY A 137 15.52 5.71 12.14
CA GLY A 137 15.68 5.35 13.54
C GLY A 137 14.44 5.73 14.33
N PHE A 138 13.94 6.96 14.19
CA PHE A 138 12.71 7.42 14.84
C PHE A 138 11.50 6.57 14.46
N LEU A 139 11.33 6.27 13.16
CA LEU A 139 10.26 5.38 12.68
C LEU A 139 10.36 4.00 13.34
N ALA A 140 11.55 3.39 13.34
CA ALA A 140 11.80 2.09 13.95
C ALA A 140 11.55 2.10 15.46
N PHE A 141 11.95 3.18 16.14
CA PHE A 141 11.67 3.38 17.56
C PHE A 141 10.17 3.46 17.82
N ALA A 142 9.44 4.29 17.06
CA ALA A 142 8.00 4.46 17.20
C ALA A 142 7.23 3.16 16.94
N VAL A 143 7.55 2.44 15.86
CA VAL A 143 6.90 1.16 15.52
C VAL A 143 7.24 0.08 16.54
N GLY A 144 8.51 0.00 17.00
CA GLY A 144 8.92 -0.93 18.04
C GLY A 144 8.25 -0.64 19.39
N LEU A 145 8.14 0.64 19.77
CA LEU A 145 7.46 1.07 20.99
C LEU A 145 5.99 0.69 20.94
N PHE A 146 5.32 0.98 19.81
CA PHE A 146 3.94 0.59 19.58
C PHE A 146 3.77 -0.94 19.75
N ALA A 147 4.62 -1.74 19.10
CA ALA A 147 4.55 -3.19 19.17
C ALA A 147 4.75 -3.74 20.59
N LEU A 148 5.70 -3.20 21.36
CA LEU A 148 5.92 -3.57 22.77
C LEU A 148 4.77 -3.12 23.67
N TRP A 149 4.26 -1.91 23.45
CA TRP A 149 3.17 -1.36 24.25
C TRP A 149 1.93 -2.24 24.15
N PHE A 150 1.52 -2.59 22.92
CA PHE A 150 0.36 -3.43 22.62
C PHE A 150 0.61 -4.94 22.66
N ARG A 151 1.74 -5.37 23.24
CA ARG A 151 2.07 -6.79 23.46
C ARG A 151 2.06 -7.65 22.18
N LEU A 152 2.46 -7.07 21.04
CA LEU A 152 2.60 -7.79 19.77
C LEU A 152 3.86 -8.68 19.73
N GLY A 153 4.62 -8.72 20.83
CA GLY A 153 5.78 -9.56 21.07
C GLY A 153 7.05 -8.76 21.36
N VAL A 154 8.08 -9.45 21.88
CA VAL A 154 9.22 -8.79 22.53
C VAL A 154 10.48 -8.78 21.64
N LEU A 155 10.83 -9.92 21.04
CA LEU A 155 12.10 -10.06 20.32
C LEU A 155 12.20 -9.15 19.08
N GLY A 156 11.13 -9.05 18.29
CA GLY A 156 11.11 -8.23 17.08
C GLY A 156 11.47 -6.76 17.35
N PRO A 157 10.76 -6.08 18.27
CA PRO A 157 11.08 -4.70 18.63
C PRO A 157 12.49 -4.51 19.19
N LEU A 158 12.98 -5.42 20.04
CA LEU A 158 14.33 -5.31 20.61
C LEU A 158 15.42 -5.40 19.52
N ILE A 159 15.31 -6.36 18.60
CA ILE A 159 16.24 -6.48 17.46
C ILE A 159 16.16 -5.23 16.57
N THR A 160 14.95 -4.75 16.31
CA THR A 160 14.72 -3.54 15.50
C THR A 160 15.36 -2.32 16.15
N TRP A 161 15.24 -2.13 17.46
CA TRP A 161 15.88 -1.04 18.20
C TRP A 161 17.40 -1.16 18.25
N ALA A 162 17.93 -2.36 18.46
CA ALA A 162 19.37 -2.58 18.43
C ALA A 162 19.95 -2.17 17.06
N LEU A 163 19.30 -2.57 15.96
CA LEU A 163 19.70 -2.14 14.62
C LEU A 163 19.49 -0.64 14.39
N ALA A 164 18.42 -0.05 14.92
CA ALA A 164 18.20 1.39 14.83
C ALA A 164 19.34 2.19 15.46
N VAL A 165 19.87 1.76 16.61
CA VAL A 165 21.05 2.38 17.24
C VAL A 165 22.28 2.26 16.34
N VAL A 166 22.50 1.09 15.71
CA VAL A 166 23.60 0.89 14.75
C VAL A 166 23.46 1.85 13.56
N VAL A 167 22.27 1.97 12.98
CA VAL A 167 21.97 2.90 11.87
C VAL A 167 22.22 4.36 12.27
N LEU A 168 21.82 4.76 13.48
CA LEU A 168 22.02 6.13 13.98
C LEU A 168 23.49 6.49 14.17
N VAL A 169 24.31 5.53 14.59
CA VAL A 169 25.74 5.75 14.88
C VAL A 169 26.60 5.60 13.61
N ALA A 170 26.17 4.81 12.63
CA ALA A 170 26.97 4.48 11.44
C ALA A 170 27.48 5.72 10.66
N PRO A 171 26.66 6.77 10.40
CA PRO A 171 27.15 7.99 9.74
C PRO A 171 28.29 8.69 10.47
N TRP A 172 28.41 8.54 11.79
CA TRP A 172 29.42 9.19 12.63
C TRP A 172 30.68 8.36 12.82
N ARG A 173 30.66 7.08 12.44
CA ARG A 173 31.80 6.15 12.55
C ARG A 173 32.54 5.92 11.23
N ASN A 174 32.42 6.85 10.29
CA ASN A 174 33.03 6.75 8.96
C ASN A 174 32.63 5.47 8.21
N VAL A 175 31.44 4.92 8.48
CA VAL A 175 30.88 3.82 7.69
C VAL A 175 30.61 4.34 6.28
N ASN A 176 30.99 3.57 5.26
CA ASN A 176 30.71 3.90 3.87
C ASN A 176 29.20 4.21 3.69
N PRO A 177 28.82 5.29 2.97
CA PRO A 177 27.42 5.61 2.65
C PRO A 177 26.58 4.42 2.19
N VAL A 178 27.15 3.53 1.37
CA VAL A 178 26.49 2.30 0.91
C VAL A 178 26.11 1.40 2.08
N GLY A 179 26.98 1.27 3.08
CA GLY A 179 26.72 0.51 4.30
C GLY A 179 25.59 1.13 5.13
N VAL A 180 25.56 2.46 5.27
CA VAL A 180 24.48 3.17 5.99
C VAL A 180 23.13 2.93 5.30
N VAL A 181 23.08 3.02 3.97
CA VAL A 181 21.86 2.77 3.19
C VAL A 181 21.44 1.31 3.31
N ALA A 182 22.37 0.35 3.21
CA ALA A 182 22.07 -1.07 3.37
C ALA A 182 21.50 -1.39 4.77
N LEU A 183 22.11 -0.85 5.83
CA LEU A 183 21.61 -1.02 7.20
C LEU A 183 20.22 -0.40 7.37
N SER A 184 19.97 0.76 6.75
CA SER A 184 18.65 1.39 6.72
C SER A 184 17.62 0.51 6.00
N GLY A 185 18.00 -0.13 4.89
CA GLY A 185 17.18 -1.11 4.18
C GLY A 185 16.82 -2.31 5.06
N VAL A 186 17.79 -2.90 5.77
CA VAL A 186 17.55 -4.00 6.71
C VAL A 186 16.63 -3.55 7.85
N LEU A 187 16.79 -2.33 8.36
CA LEU A 187 15.91 -1.77 9.39
C LEU A 187 14.46 -1.66 8.90
N LEU A 188 14.25 -1.17 7.67
CA LEU A 188 12.92 -1.14 7.06
C LEU A 188 12.35 -2.55 6.84
N CYS A 189 13.17 -3.52 6.46
CA CYS A 189 12.75 -4.92 6.35
C CYS A 189 12.28 -5.49 7.70
N LEU A 190 12.93 -5.12 8.82
CA LEU A 190 12.44 -5.51 10.15
C LEU A 190 11.12 -4.82 10.49
N CYS A 191 11.01 -3.50 10.27
CA CYS A 191 9.78 -2.76 10.50
C CYS A 191 8.59 -3.34 9.71
N PHE A 192 8.75 -3.51 8.40
CA PHE A 192 7.65 -3.91 7.52
C PHE A 192 7.49 -5.44 7.36
N GLY A 193 8.56 -6.20 7.53
CA GLY A 193 8.54 -7.66 7.39
C GLY A 193 8.35 -8.42 8.70
N VAL A 194 8.73 -7.83 9.85
CA VAL A 194 8.62 -8.48 11.16
C VAL A 194 7.58 -7.81 12.05
N LEU A 195 7.62 -6.48 12.20
CA LEU A 195 6.71 -5.79 13.13
C LEU A 195 5.32 -5.56 12.52
N TYR A 196 5.27 -5.05 11.29
CA TYR A 196 4.02 -4.71 10.63
C TYR A 196 3.03 -5.89 10.48
N PRO A 197 3.46 -7.11 10.08
CA PRO A 197 2.55 -8.24 9.95
C PRO A 197 1.92 -8.67 11.28
N ARG A 198 2.58 -8.40 12.41
CA ARG A 198 2.07 -8.74 13.75
C ARG A 198 0.87 -7.89 14.17
N LEU A 199 0.59 -6.80 13.46
CA LEU A 199 -0.67 -6.08 13.62
C LEU A 199 -1.87 -6.97 13.23
N GLY A 200 -1.68 -7.96 12.37
CA GLY A 200 -2.77 -8.82 11.89
C GLY A 200 -3.73 -8.09 10.95
N LEU A 201 -3.22 -7.12 10.18
CA LEU A 201 -4.03 -6.41 9.19
C LEU A 201 -4.54 -7.41 8.13
N ASN A 202 -5.86 -7.40 7.91
CA ASN A 202 -6.56 -8.30 6.99
C ASN A 202 -6.34 -9.80 7.29
N TYR A 203 -5.96 -10.15 8.53
CA TYR A 203 -5.82 -11.55 8.91
C TYR A 203 -7.18 -12.22 8.93
N LEU A 204 -7.26 -13.40 8.31
CA LEU A 204 -8.42 -14.27 8.35
C LEU A 204 -8.26 -15.28 9.48
N PRO A 205 -9.34 -15.65 10.19
CA PRO A 205 -9.25 -16.65 11.24
C PRO A 205 -8.78 -17.99 10.64
N PRO A 206 -7.95 -18.76 11.37
CA PRO A 206 -7.55 -20.08 10.91
C PRO A 206 -8.79 -20.98 10.78
N GLY A 207 -8.87 -21.76 9.71
CA GLY A 207 -10.00 -22.66 9.45
C GLY A 207 -11.19 -21.99 8.75
N ILE A 208 -11.09 -20.74 8.31
CA ILE A 208 -12.15 -20.11 7.50
C ILE A 208 -12.45 -20.90 6.22
N GLU A 209 -11.47 -21.64 5.69
CA GLU A 209 -11.59 -22.47 4.50
C GLU A 209 -12.51 -23.67 4.73
N THR A 210 -12.53 -24.24 5.94
CA THR A 210 -13.45 -25.32 6.29
C THR A 210 -14.87 -24.79 6.48
N VAL A 211 -14.99 -23.59 7.07
CA VAL A 211 -16.26 -22.87 7.23
C VAL A 211 -16.86 -22.47 5.88
N ILE A 212 -16.05 -22.20 4.86
CA ILE A 212 -16.51 -21.90 3.49
C ILE A 212 -16.76 -23.20 2.71
N GLY A 213 -15.84 -24.16 2.78
CA GLY A 213 -15.89 -25.40 2.00
C GLY A 213 -15.87 -25.14 0.49
N SER A 214 -16.68 -25.89 -0.26
CA SER A 214 -16.82 -25.78 -1.72
C SER A 214 -17.80 -24.70 -2.19
N ARG A 215 -18.50 -24.02 -1.26
CA ARG A 215 -19.56 -23.04 -1.59
C ARG A 215 -19.03 -21.87 -2.41
N ALA A 216 -19.92 -21.24 -3.16
CA ALA A 216 -19.62 -19.96 -3.79
C ALA A 216 -19.41 -18.89 -2.71
N VAL A 217 -18.56 -17.91 -3.00
CA VAL A 217 -18.22 -16.85 -2.05
C VAL A 217 -18.32 -15.51 -2.72
N SER A 218 -18.93 -14.53 -2.04
CA SER A 218 -19.07 -13.16 -2.51
C SER A 218 -18.80 -12.17 -1.38
N ASN A 219 -18.42 -10.94 -1.73
CA ASN A 219 -18.24 -9.85 -0.76
C ASN A 219 -19.30 -8.76 -0.97
N PHE A 220 -19.90 -8.27 0.12
CA PHE A 220 -20.90 -7.22 0.07
C PHE A 220 -20.30 -5.81 0.23
N ASP A 221 -20.74 -4.86 -0.61
CA ASP A 221 -20.28 -3.46 -0.70
C ASP A 221 -18.76 -3.31 -0.89
N ARG A 222 -17.99 -3.47 0.19
CA ARG A 222 -16.54 -3.30 0.23
C ARG A 222 -15.85 -4.64 -0.01
N MET A 223 -14.74 -4.62 -0.75
CA MET A 223 -13.88 -5.80 -1.01
C MET A 223 -13.25 -6.33 0.29
N GLN A 224 -14.05 -6.98 1.12
CA GLN A 224 -13.64 -7.55 2.39
C GLN A 224 -14.15 -8.98 2.50
N PRO A 225 -13.32 -9.91 2.99
CA PRO A 225 -11.95 -9.73 3.49
C PRO A 225 -10.91 -9.64 2.35
N ALA A 226 -9.93 -8.73 2.47
CA ALA A 226 -8.97 -8.43 1.41
C ALA A 226 -8.06 -9.63 1.02
N MET A 227 -7.78 -10.53 1.96
CA MET A 227 -6.96 -11.74 1.72
C MET A 227 -7.78 -12.95 1.29
N LEU A 228 -9.11 -12.82 1.15
CA LEU A 228 -9.98 -13.97 0.91
C LEU A 228 -9.72 -14.63 -0.45
N SER A 229 -9.59 -13.84 -1.52
CA SER A 229 -9.28 -14.39 -2.85
C SER A 229 -7.93 -15.12 -2.87
N ALA A 230 -6.91 -14.56 -2.21
CA ALA A 230 -5.60 -15.18 -2.11
C ALA A 230 -5.63 -16.48 -1.29
N ARG A 231 -6.43 -16.50 -0.20
CA ARG A 231 -6.57 -17.66 0.68
C ARG A 231 -7.35 -18.80 0.02
N LEU A 232 -8.35 -18.47 -0.78
CA LEU A 232 -9.17 -19.43 -1.52
C LEU A 232 -8.54 -19.86 -2.85
N GLY A 233 -7.51 -19.16 -3.33
CA GLY A 233 -6.89 -19.40 -4.64
C GLY A 233 -7.78 -19.08 -5.84
N ARG A 234 -8.85 -18.28 -5.64
CA ARG A 234 -9.84 -17.91 -6.68
C ARG A 234 -10.42 -16.52 -6.42
N SER A 235 -10.86 -15.86 -7.49
CA SER A 235 -11.50 -14.55 -7.39
C SER A 235 -12.83 -14.61 -6.62
N VAL A 236 -13.02 -13.67 -5.69
CA VAL A 236 -14.27 -13.49 -4.96
C VAL A 236 -15.06 -12.33 -5.60
N PRO A 237 -16.17 -12.60 -6.30
CA PRO A 237 -16.99 -11.56 -6.91
C PRO A 237 -17.70 -10.68 -5.87
N HIS A 238 -18.15 -9.52 -6.32
CA HIS A 238 -19.10 -8.71 -5.56
C HIS A 238 -20.44 -9.43 -5.46
N PHE A 239 -21.12 -9.28 -4.32
CA PHE A 239 -22.44 -9.83 -4.12
C PHE A 239 -23.47 -9.22 -5.08
N ASP A 240 -24.21 -10.09 -5.76
CA ASP A 240 -25.32 -9.72 -6.62
C ASP A 240 -26.45 -10.71 -6.37
N ALA A 241 -27.55 -10.23 -5.80
CA ALA A 241 -28.69 -11.05 -5.42
C ALA A 241 -29.30 -11.81 -6.63
N ALA A 242 -29.17 -11.26 -7.84
CA ALA A 242 -29.66 -11.91 -9.06
C ALA A 242 -28.87 -13.19 -9.40
N ARG A 243 -27.59 -13.26 -9.01
CA ARG A 243 -26.67 -14.37 -9.31
C ARG A 243 -26.77 -15.55 -8.35
N ILE A 244 -27.58 -15.44 -7.30
CA ILE A 244 -27.77 -16.52 -6.33
C ILE A 244 -28.67 -17.61 -6.93
N VAL A 245 -28.12 -18.81 -7.14
CA VAL A 245 -28.83 -19.94 -7.75
C VAL A 245 -29.58 -20.74 -6.67
N ALA A 246 -30.81 -21.17 -6.97
CA ALA A 246 -31.59 -22.02 -6.09
C ALA A 246 -30.86 -23.35 -5.82
N GLY A 247 -30.82 -23.78 -4.55
CA GLY A 247 -30.10 -24.98 -4.13
C GLY A 247 -28.57 -24.83 -4.04
N GLN A 248 -27.99 -23.68 -4.40
CA GLN A 248 -26.54 -23.43 -4.26
C GLN A 248 -26.29 -22.33 -3.22
N PRO A 249 -26.02 -22.70 -1.95
CA PRO A 249 -25.70 -21.73 -0.91
C PRO A 249 -24.44 -20.94 -1.27
N THR A 250 -24.51 -19.62 -1.10
CA THR A 250 -23.38 -18.71 -1.29
C THR A 250 -23.01 -18.07 0.04
N VAL A 251 -21.73 -18.07 0.39
CA VAL A 251 -21.22 -17.39 1.57
C VAL A 251 -20.95 -15.93 1.22
N VAL A 252 -21.56 -15.01 1.95
CA VAL A 252 -21.39 -13.57 1.77
C VAL A 252 -20.76 -12.98 3.03
N PHE A 253 -19.61 -12.34 2.87
CA PHE A 253 -18.96 -11.61 3.97
C PHE A 253 -19.42 -10.15 3.99
N VAL A 254 -19.80 -9.70 5.18
CA VAL A 254 -20.43 -8.41 5.44
C VAL A 254 -19.76 -7.76 6.64
N ASP A 255 -19.41 -6.47 6.53
CA ASP A 255 -18.95 -5.69 7.68
C ASP A 255 -20.16 -5.32 8.56
N GLU A 256 -20.01 -5.41 9.88
CA GLU A 256 -21.07 -5.12 10.85
C GLU A 256 -21.78 -3.77 10.59
N SER A 257 -21.03 -2.75 10.15
CA SER A 257 -21.59 -1.41 9.89
C SER A 257 -22.60 -1.34 8.75
N VAL A 258 -22.59 -2.31 7.83
CA VAL A 258 -23.49 -2.38 6.66
C VAL A 258 -24.42 -3.60 6.70
N GLN A 259 -24.42 -4.36 7.82
CA GLN A 259 -25.32 -5.49 8.01
C GLN A 259 -26.81 -5.13 7.81
N PRO A 260 -27.34 -4.00 8.34
CA PRO A 260 -28.76 -3.68 8.17
C PRO A 260 -29.16 -3.46 6.70
N GLU A 261 -28.26 -2.90 5.89
CA GLU A 261 -28.47 -2.70 4.46
C GLU A 261 -28.48 -4.03 3.70
N PHE A 262 -27.54 -4.92 4.04
CA PHE A 262 -27.47 -6.26 3.48
C PHE A 262 -28.73 -7.07 3.78
N GLU A 263 -29.21 -7.08 5.03
CA GLU A 263 -30.43 -7.80 5.42
C GLU A 263 -31.66 -7.27 4.67
N LYS A 264 -31.76 -5.94 4.49
CA LYS A 264 -32.82 -5.34 3.67
C LYS A 264 -32.75 -5.80 2.22
N GLN A 265 -31.55 -5.92 1.65
CA GLN A 265 -31.38 -6.41 0.28
C GLN A 265 -31.76 -7.89 0.15
N LEU A 266 -31.43 -8.73 1.15
CA LEU A 266 -31.85 -10.14 1.18
C LEU A 266 -33.38 -10.25 1.22
N GLN A 267 -34.05 -9.47 2.08
CA GLN A 267 -35.51 -9.44 2.19
C GLN A 267 -36.16 -9.01 0.87
N ASN A 268 -35.68 -7.93 0.26
CA ASN A 268 -36.19 -7.44 -1.02
C ASN A 268 -36.02 -8.46 -2.16
N ALA A 269 -34.97 -9.28 -2.10
CA ALA A 269 -34.69 -10.32 -3.09
C ALA A 269 -35.35 -11.68 -2.77
N GLY A 270 -36.11 -11.79 -1.66
CA GLY A 270 -36.70 -13.05 -1.21
C GLY A 270 -35.68 -14.12 -0.82
N LEU A 271 -34.46 -13.71 -0.44
CA LEU A 271 -33.38 -14.59 -0.03
C LEU A 271 -33.36 -14.79 1.49
N LYS A 272 -32.87 -15.96 1.93
CA LYS A 272 -32.63 -16.24 3.35
C LYS A 272 -31.14 -16.18 3.65
N GLY A 273 -30.76 -15.41 4.66
CA GLY A 273 -29.40 -15.36 5.19
C GLY A 273 -29.34 -16.04 6.56
N ARG A 274 -28.35 -16.91 6.77
CA ARG A 274 -28.02 -17.50 8.08
C ARG A 274 -26.58 -17.17 8.42
N GLU A 275 -26.33 -16.59 9.59
CA GLU A 275 -24.96 -16.39 10.07
C GLU A 275 -24.26 -17.75 10.30
N ILE A 276 -23.09 -17.91 9.71
CA ILE A 276 -22.26 -19.14 9.85
C ILE A 276 -20.92 -18.87 10.53
N THR A 277 -20.46 -17.61 10.56
CA THR A 277 -19.22 -17.23 11.23
C THR A 277 -19.18 -15.74 11.53
N ARG A 278 -18.42 -15.37 12.55
CA ARG A 278 -18.14 -13.99 12.94
C ARG A 278 -16.71 -13.88 13.44
N PHE A 279 -15.99 -12.87 12.98
CA PHE A 279 -14.61 -12.65 13.43
C PHE A 279 -14.22 -11.18 13.35
N LYS A 280 -13.20 -10.81 14.13
CA LYS A 280 -12.66 -9.47 14.18
C LYS A 280 -11.34 -9.39 13.43
N THR A 281 -11.17 -8.35 12.64
CA THR A 281 -9.91 -8.10 11.91
C THR A 281 -9.64 -6.60 11.81
N PHE A 282 -8.38 -6.23 11.58
CA PHE A 282 -8.06 -4.86 11.21
C PHE A 282 -8.11 -4.69 9.70
N TYR A 283 -8.61 -3.55 9.25
CA TYR A 283 -8.72 -3.25 7.84
C TYR A 283 -8.07 -1.89 7.55
N SER A 284 -7.07 -1.87 6.66
CA SER A 284 -6.42 -0.62 6.27
C SER A 284 -7.29 0.14 5.25
N ARG A 285 -7.81 1.28 5.67
CA ARG A 285 -8.57 2.20 4.81
C ARG A 285 -7.65 3.20 4.11
N LYS A 286 -7.16 2.84 2.92
CA LYS A 286 -6.31 3.68 2.01
C LYS A 286 -4.90 3.99 2.53
N VAL A 287 -4.71 4.15 3.84
CA VAL A 287 -3.42 4.44 4.48
C VAL A 287 -3.21 3.44 5.62
N TRP A 288 -1.99 2.93 5.76
CA TRP A 288 -1.60 1.92 6.74
C TRP A 288 -1.91 2.30 8.21
N ILE A 289 -1.98 3.60 8.52
CA ILE A 289 -2.31 4.12 9.87
C ILE A 289 -3.83 4.08 10.15
N ARG A 290 -4.68 4.03 9.11
CA ARG A 290 -6.15 3.99 9.24
C ARG A 290 -6.65 2.55 9.30
N PHE A 291 -6.18 1.80 10.28
CA PHE A 291 -6.55 0.41 10.52
C PHE A 291 -7.68 0.16 11.56
N PRO A 292 -7.99 1.08 12.52
CA PRO A 292 -9.12 0.88 13.43
C PRO A 292 -10.45 0.83 12.69
N ARG A 293 -11.49 0.25 13.30
CA ARG A 293 -12.90 0.30 12.83
C ARG A 293 -13.34 1.73 12.53
N ALA A 294 -14.33 1.88 11.62
CA ALA A 294 -14.66 3.18 11.03
C ALA A 294 -15.20 4.20 12.04
N ASN A 295 -15.90 3.70 13.05
CA ASN A 295 -16.51 4.45 14.14
C ASN A 295 -15.62 4.52 15.41
N ALA A 296 -14.33 4.19 15.32
CA ALA A 296 -13.42 4.27 16.47
C ALA A 296 -13.27 5.73 16.94
N THR A 297 -13.54 5.96 18.22
CA THR A 297 -13.48 7.26 18.89
C THR A 297 -12.18 7.45 19.68
N ALA A 298 -11.94 8.67 20.16
CA ALA A 298 -10.80 8.93 21.06
C ALA A 298 -10.91 8.13 22.37
N ALA A 299 -12.13 7.88 22.86
CA ALA A 299 -12.35 7.06 24.05
C ALA A 299 -11.94 5.59 23.82
N ASP A 300 -12.24 5.03 22.64
CA ASP A 300 -11.81 3.67 22.28
C ASP A 300 -10.27 3.55 22.30
N TRP A 301 -9.57 4.57 21.81
CA TRP A 301 -8.11 4.63 21.86
C TRP A 301 -7.56 4.74 23.28
N GLN A 302 -8.19 5.53 24.16
CA GLN A 302 -7.80 5.60 25.56
C GLN A 302 -7.96 4.24 26.25
N ILE A 303 -9.06 3.53 25.99
CA ILE A 303 -9.30 2.17 26.49
C ILE A 303 -8.21 1.22 25.96
N ALA A 304 -7.91 1.28 24.65
CA ALA A 304 -6.88 0.44 24.04
C ALA A 304 -5.50 0.69 24.64
N LEU A 305 -5.13 1.96 24.87
CA LEU A 305 -3.87 2.35 25.50
C LEU A 305 -3.80 1.88 26.96
N LYS A 306 -4.86 2.09 27.75
CA LYS A 306 -4.95 1.67 29.16
C LYS A 306 -4.84 0.16 29.30
N ASN A 307 -5.55 -0.58 28.45
CA ASN A 307 -5.58 -2.04 28.47
C ASN A 307 -4.41 -2.68 27.72
N ARG A 308 -3.59 -1.87 27.05
CA ARG A 308 -2.46 -2.33 26.21
C ARG A 308 -2.90 -3.38 25.18
N SER A 309 -4.09 -3.20 24.62
CA SER A 309 -4.72 -4.14 23.68
C SER A 309 -5.44 -3.40 22.57
N LEU A 310 -5.26 -3.86 21.33
CA LEU A 310 -5.91 -3.28 20.15
C LEU A 310 -7.26 -3.95 19.81
N GLU A 311 -7.68 -4.98 20.55
CA GLU A 311 -8.85 -5.80 20.21
C GLU A 311 -10.13 -4.97 20.02
N GLY A 312 -10.36 -3.95 20.86
CA GLY A 312 -11.53 -3.07 20.77
C GLY A 312 -11.54 -2.15 19.53
N LEU A 313 -10.44 -2.07 18.80
CA LEU A 313 -10.30 -1.25 17.60
C LEU A 313 -10.54 -2.04 16.31
N ARG A 314 -10.76 -3.37 16.37
CA ARG A 314 -10.99 -4.20 15.19
C ARG A 314 -12.39 -4.00 14.61
N THR A 315 -12.53 -4.15 13.29
CA THR A 315 -13.83 -4.25 12.64
C THR A 315 -14.33 -5.67 12.75
N GLU A 316 -15.65 -5.85 12.86
CA GLU A 316 -16.25 -7.17 12.89
C GLU A 316 -16.80 -7.52 11.50
N ILE A 317 -16.44 -8.70 11.02
CA ILE A 317 -16.90 -9.28 9.76
C ILE A 317 -17.76 -10.49 10.08
N ILE A 318 -18.93 -10.54 9.45
CA ILE A 318 -19.93 -11.57 9.60
C ILE A 318 -20.04 -12.32 8.27
N GLY A 319 -19.98 -13.65 8.31
CA GLY A 319 -20.21 -14.51 7.16
C GLY A 319 -21.63 -15.06 7.20
N PHE A 320 -22.42 -14.74 6.18
CA PHE A 320 -23.77 -15.23 5.99
C PHE A 320 -23.81 -16.32 4.91
N GLU A 321 -24.43 -17.44 5.20
CA GLU A 321 -24.89 -18.37 4.18
C GLU A 321 -26.21 -17.87 3.61
N VAL A 322 -26.17 -17.47 2.34
CA VAL A 322 -27.32 -16.96 1.59
C VAL A 322 -27.86 -18.08 0.71
N THR A 323 -29.15 -18.35 0.84
CA THR A 323 -29.87 -19.34 0.05
C THR A 323 -31.10 -18.73 -0.59
N ARG A 324 -31.37 -19.12 -1.84
CA ARG A 324 -32.66 -18.88 -2.47
C ARG A 324 -33.58 -20.07 -2.11
N PRO A 325 -34.76 -19.83 -1.53
CA PRO A 325 -35.74 -20.88 -1.28
C PRO A 325 -36.06 -21.61 -2.59
N SER A 326 -36.07 -22.95 -2.56
CA SER A 326 -36.67 -23.72 -3.64
C SER A 326 -38.17 -23.44 -3.65
N SER A 327 -38.64 -22.81 -4.72
CA SER A 327 -40.07 -22.69 -5.05
C SER A 327 -40.71 -24.05 -5.19
#